data_AF-A0A165E737-F1
#
_entry.id   AF-A0A165E737-F1
#
_cell.length_a   1.000
_cell.length_b   1.000
_cell.length_c   1.000
_cell.angle_alpha   90.00
_cell.angle_beta   90.00
_cell.angle_gamma   90.00
#
_symmetry.space_group_name_H-M   'P 1'
#
loop_
_entity.id
_entity.type
_entity.pdbx_description
1 polymer ?
#
loop_
_entity_poly.entity_id
_entity_poly.type
_entity_poly.pdbx_seq_one_letter_code
_entity_poly.pdbx_strand_id
1 'polypeptide(L)'
;MTTDKSIHEQINAAVEEERELRRRLGQGEITEEHEHQRIAQLEGELDQLWDLLRQRQGERDAGRDPNLAKERPVSEVEGYLQ
;
A
#
# COMPACT_ATOMS: atom_id res chain seq x y z
N MET A 1 7.82 -7.16 -11.57
CA MET A 1 7.44 -5.96 -12.33
C MET A 1 6.12 -5.50 -11.79
N THR A 2 6.15 -4.66 -10.76
CA THR A 2 4.93 -4.12 -10.16
C THR A 2 4.39 -3.07 -11.12
N THR A 3 3.26 -3.33 -11.74
CA THR A 3 2.62 -2.37 -12.65
C THR A 3 1.74 -1.42 -11.84
N ASP A 4 1.44 -0.24 -12.38
CA ASP A 4 0.51 0.72 -11.77
C ASP A 4 -0.81 0.07 -11.38
N LYS A 5 -1.28 -0.90 -12.19
CA LYS A 5 -2.47 -1.68 -11.91
C LYS A 5 -2.34 -2.52 -10.64
N SER A 6 -1.19 -3.16 -10.43
CA SER A 6 -0.90 -3.90 -9.20
C SER A 6 -0.83 -2.98 -7.97
N ILE A 7 -0.35 -1.75 -8.13
CA ILE A 7 -0.37 -0.75 -7.04
C ILE A 7 -1.82 -0.38 -6.69
N HIS A 8 -2.67 -0.14 -7.69
CA HIS A 8 -4.10 0.13 -7.43
C HIS A 8 -4.80 -1.07 -6.78
N GLU A 9 -4.46 -2.30 -7.17
CA GLU A 9 -4.98 -3.51 -6.55
C GLU A 9 -4.59 -3.60 -5.06
N GLN A 10 -3.34 -3.27 -4.71
CA GLN A 10 -2.88 -3.21 -3.32
C GLN A 10 -3.57 -2.11 -2.51
N ILE A 11 -3.74 -0.91 -3.08
CA ILE A 11 -4.51 0.18 -2.45
C ILE A 11 -5.94 -0.28 -2.15
N ASN A 12 -6.61 -0.93 -3.11
CA ASN A 12 -7.96 -1.44 -2.90
C ASN A 12 -8.00 -2.53 -1.81
N ALA A 13 -7.01 -3.43 -1.79
CA ALA A 13 -6.91 -4.46 -0.77
C ALA A 13 -6.75 -3.86 0.64
N ALA A 14 -5.91 -2.82 0.79
CA ALA A 14 -5.73 -2.13 2.07
C ALA A 14 -7.03 -1.44 2.55
N VAL A 15 -7.78 -0.82 1.66
CA VAL A 15 -9.09 -0.21 1.99
C VAL A 15 -10.14 -1.26 2.38
N GLU A 16 -10.16 -2.40 1.69
CA GLU A 16 -11.05 -3.50 2.08
C GLU A 16 -10.66 -4.09 3.44
N GLU A 17 -9.37 -4.15 3.76
CA GLU A 17 -8.90 -4.57 5.07
C GLU A 17 -9.31 -3.59 6.18
N GLU A 18 -9.22 -2.27 5.95
CA GLU A 18 -9.73 -1.26 6.90
C GLU A 18 -11.22 -1.49 7.21
N ARG A 19 -12.04 -1.74 6.17
CA ARG A 19 -13.48 -2.00 6.34
C ARG A 19 -13.72 -3.28 7.14
N GLU A 20 -12.94 -4.32 6.87
CA GLU A 20 -13.01 -5.58 7.61
C GLU A 20 -12.66 -5.37 9.08
N LEU A 21 -11.59 -4.63 9.38
CA LEU A 21 -11.19 -4.31 10.75
C LEU A 21 -12.29 -3.56 11.50
N ARG A 22 -12.88 -2.52 10.90
CA ARG A 22 -14.03 -1.80 11.49
C ARG A 22 -15.21 -2.72 11.76
N ARG A 23 -15.51 -3.65 10.83
CA ARG A 23 -16.59 -4.63 11.01
C ARG A 23 -16.31 -5.55 12.20
N ARG A 24 -15.10 -6.10 12.27
CA ARG A 24 -14.66 -7.00 13.34
C ARG A 24 -14.64 -6.29 14.70
N LEU A 25 -14.26 -5.01 14.74
CA LEU A 25 -14.36 -4.19 15.94
C LEU A 25 -15.83 -4.03 16.38
N GLY A 26 -16.72 -3.69 15.45
CA GLY A 26 -18.16 -3.57 15.74
C GLY A 26 -18.82 -4.88 16.21
N GLN A 27 -18.24 -6.03 15.84
CA GLN A 27 -18.65 -7.35 16.30
C GLN A 27 -17.98 -7.77 17.63
N GLY A 28 -17.00 -7.00 18.12
CA GLY A 28 -16.21 -7.32 19.31
C GLY A 28 -15.20 -8.46 19.11
N GLU A 29 -14.83 -8.78 17.86
CA GLU A 29 -13.83 -9.79 17.54
C GLU A 29 -12.38 -9.30 17.75
N ILE A 30 -12.18 -7.98 17.65
CA ILE A 30 -10.89 -7.32 17.89
C ILE A 30 -11.07 -6.16 18.87
N THR A 31 -9.98 -5.70 19.47
CA THR A 31 -9.95 -4.51 20.31
C THR A 31 -9.73 -3.26 19.47
N GLU A 32 -10.17 -2.10 19.98
CA GLU A 32 -9.88 -0.80 19.36
C GLU A 32 -8.38 -0.61 19.16
N GLU A 33 -7.54 -1.00 20.13
CA GLU A 33 -6.09 -0.89 20.01
C GLU A 33 -5.52 -1.72 18.84
N HIS A 34 -6.02 -2.94 18.64
CA HIS A 34 -5.62 -3.79 17.52
C HIS A 34 -6.09 -3.24 16.18
N GLU A 35 -7.32 -2.69 16.12
CA GLU A 35 -7.83 -2.00 14.94
C GLU A 35 -6.92 -0.80 14.59
N HIS A 36 -6.66 0.08 15.55
CA HIS A 36 -5.84 1.27 15.35
C HIS A 36 -4.40 0.95 14.92
N GLN A 37 -3.78 -0.07 15.52
CA GLN A 37 -2.44 -0.50 15.11
C GLN A 37 -2.42 -0.99 13.67
N ARG A 38 -3.43 -1.75 13.26
CA ARG A 38 -3.49 -2.29 11.90
C ARG A 38 -3.83 -1.20 10.88
N ILE A 39 -4.75 -0.29 11.20
CA ILE A 39 -5.05 0.88 10.37
C ILE A 39 -3.78 1.72 10.15
N ALA A 40 -3.01 2.01 11.20
CA ALA A 40 -1.78 2.77 11.08
C ALA A 40 -0.73 2.10 10.17
N GLN A 41 -0.68 0.76 10.15
CA GLN A 41 0.17 0.01 9.21
C GLN A 41 -0.32 0.18 7.77
N LEU A 42 -1.63 -0.01 7.54
CA LEU A 42 -2.24 0.15 6.23
C LEU A 42 -2.06 1.56 5.66
N GLU A 43 -2.18 2.59 6.50
CA GLU A 43 -1.91 3.98 6.13
C GLU A 43 -0.45 4.17 5.67
N GLY A 44 0.52 3.59 6.38
CA GLY A 44 1.93 3.62 5.97
C GLY A 44 2.20 2.91 4.64
N GLU A 45 1.55 1.77 4.40
CA GLU A 45 1.63 1.05 3.12
C GLU A 45 1.01 1.88 1.99
N LEU A 46 -0.16 2.48 2.22
CA LEU A 46 -0.83 3.35 1.25
C LEU A 46 0.04 4.55 0.86
N ASP A 47 0.68 5.21 1.82
CA ASP A 47 1.59 6.33 1.55
C ASP A 47 2.75 5.92 0.65
N GLN A 48 3.38 4.76 0.93
CA GLN A 48 4.45 4.22 0.09
C GLN A 48 3.96 3.92 -1.34
N LEU A 49 2.78 3.33 -1.48
CA LEU A 49 2.18 3.01 -2.78
C LEU A 49 1.86 4.29 -3.58
N TRP A 50 1.34 5.32 -2.92
CA TRP A 50 1.08 6.63 -3.53
C TRP A 50 2.36 7.34 -3.97
N ASP A 51 3.43 7.29 -3.17
CA ASP A 51 4.71 7.87 -3.54
C ASP A 51 5.34 7.17 -4.75
N LEU A 52 5.21 5.84 -4.85
CA LEU A 52 5.64 5.10 -6.03
C LEU A 52 4.87 5.51 -7.29
N LEU A 53 3.55 5.68 -7.20
CA LEU A 53 2.75 6.18 -8.34
C LEU A 53 3.17 7.59 -8.75
N ARG A 54 3.38 8.47 -7.78
CA ARG A 54 3.79 9.85 -8.03
C ARG A 54 5.17 9.91 -8.68
N GLN A 55 6.12 9.10 -8.21
CA GLN A 55 7.46 9.01 -8.80
C GLN A 55 7.39 8.55 -10.26
N ARG A 56 6.61 7.51 -10.55
CA ARG A 56 6.42 7.03 -11.92
C ARG A 56 5.75 8.07 -12.81
N GLN A 57 4.77 8.79 -12.29
CA GLN A 57 4.10 9.85 -13.03
C GLN A 57 5.06 11.01 -13.35
N GLY A 58 5.93 11.39 -12.41
CA GLY A 58 6.97 12.39 -12.64
C GLY A 58 7.98 11.99 -13.73
N GLU A 59 8.40 10.71 -13.76
CA GLU A 59 9.29 10.20 -14.79
C GLU A 59 8.62 10.17 -16.18
N ARG A 60 7.31 9.88 -16.26
CA ARG A 60 6.51 10.00 -17.50
C ARG A 60 6.44 11.43 -18.00
N ASP A 61 6.13 12.37 -17.12
CA ASP A 61 5.97 13.78 -17.46
C ASP A 61 7.31 14.40 -17.93
N ALA A 62 8.41 13.97 -17.33
CA ALA A 62 9.77 14.32 -17.75
C ALA A 62 10.20 13.69 -19.09
N GLY A 63 9.34 12.93 -19.77
CA GLY A 63 9.65 12.26 -21.04
C GLY A 63 10.71 11.16 -20.90
N ARG A 64 10.97 10.69 -19.69
CA ARG A 64 11.85 9.55 -19.41
C ARG A 64 11.04 8.26 -19.47
N ASP A 65 11.70 7.15 -19.76
CA ASP A 65 11.00 5.87 -19.82
C ASP A 65 10.45 5.54 -18.42
N PRO A 66 9.12 5.39 -18.24
CA PRO A 66 8.53 5.03 -16.96
C PRO A 66 8.90 3.63 -16.47
N ASN A 67 9.54 2.81 -17.31
CA ASN A 67 10.19 1.56 -16.92
C ASN A 67 11.69 1.73 -16.58
N LEU A 68 12.32 2.87 -16.94
CA LEU A 68 13.64 3.29 -16.44
C LEU A 68 13.55 3.97 -15.07
N ALA A 69 12.35 4.39 -14.64
CA ALA A 69 11.97 4.41 -13.24
C ALA A 69 11.98 2.96 -12.73
N LYS A 70 13.16 2.33 -12.77
CA LYS A 70 13.37 1.02 -12.18
C LYS A 70 12.89 1.19 -10.75
N GLU A 71 11.92 0.35 -10.38
CA GLU A 71 11.83 -0.20 -9.04
C GLU A 71 13.29 -0.40 -8.64
N ARG A 72 13.87 0.52 -7.83
CA ARG A 72 15.07 0.14 -7.08
C ARG A 72 14.64 -1.18 -6.48
N PRO A 73 15.36 -2.28 -6.70
CA PRO A 73 14.97 -3.53 -6.09
C PRO A 73 14.81 -3.18 -4.62
N VAL A 74 13.56 -3.19 -4.16
CA VAL A 74 13.27 -3.11 -2.76
C VAL A 74 13.78 -4.47 -2.31
N SER A 75 15.08 -4.54 -2.02
CA SER A 75 15.58 -5.42 -0.99
C SER A 75 14.59 -5.25 0.16
N GLU A 76 13.83 -6.31 0.42
CA GLU A 76 13.02 -6.45 1.62
C GLU A 76 12.02 -5.32 1.88
N VAL A 77 10.85 -5.39 1.26
CA VAL A 77 9.63 -5.38 2.08
C VAL A 77 8.92 -6.72 1.90
N GLU A 78 9.70 -7.80 1.74
CA GLU A 78 9.34 -9.09 2.31
C GLU A 78 9.61 -8.97 3.80
N GLY A 79 8.58 -8.62 4.58
CA GLY A 79 8.82 -8.46 6.01
C GLY A 79 7.66 -8.15 6.94
N TYR A 80 6.39 -8.09 6.49
CA TYR A 80 5.27 -7.99 7.44
C TYR A 80 4.08 -8.91 7.13
N LEU A 81 4.39 -10.09 6.60
CA LEU A 81 3.56 -11.29 6.76
C LEU A 81 4.43 -12.40 7.37
N GLN A 82 4.81 -12.24 8.64
CA GLN A 82 5.13 -13.37 9.51
C GLN A 82 4.68 -13.09 10.94
#